data_AF-A0A8T3X2B9-F1
#
_entry.id   AF-A0A8T3X2B9-F1
#
_cell.length_a   1.000
_cell.length_b   1.000
_cell.length_c   1.000
_cell.angle_alpha   90.00
_cell.angle_beta   90.00
_cell.angle_gamma   90.00
#
_symmetry.space_group_name_H-M   'P 1'
#
loop_
_entity.id
_entity.type
_entity.pdbx_description
1 polymer ?
#
loop_
_entity_poly.entity_id
_entity_poly.type
_entity_poly.pdbx_seq_one_letter_code
_entity_poly.pdbx_strand_id
1 'polypeptide(L)' 'MRKVLAKALNKNRRLILLSISNEEMETLNSLLKRVSREHGISLSTLKLNARILRDLGLVSCNGFVKTTESGELVKRLLT' A
#
# COMPACT_ATOMS: atom_id res chain seq x y z
N MET A 1 6.88 -1.26 -19.24
CA MET A 1 6.04 -1.86 -18.17
C MET A 1 5.66 -0.88 -17.05
N ARG A 2 6.56 -0.03 -16.54
CA ARG A 2 6.27 0.94 -15.47
C ARG A 2 4.98 1.76 -15.64
N LYS A 3 4.74 2.35 -16.83
CA LYS A 3 3.51 3.11 -17.13
C LYS A 3 2.24 2.26 -17.06
N VAL A 4 2.31 0.97 -17.41
CA VAL A 4 1.18 0.03 -17.36
C VAL A 4 0.86 -0.31 -15.90
N LEU A 5 1.87 -0.67 -15.11
CA LEU A 5 1.73 -0.92 -13.67
C LEU A 5 1.22 0.31 -12.91
N ALA A 6 1.72 1.50 -13.27
CA ALA A 6 1.24 2.76 -12.69
C ALA A 6 -0.19 3.13 -13.10
N LYS A 7 -0.71 2.60 -14.21
CA LYS A 7 -2.13 2.73 -14.56
C LYS A 7 -2.99 1.69 -13.84
N ALA A 8 -2.49 0.46 -13.70
CA ALA A 8 -3.20 -0.64 -13.03
C ALA A 8 -3.31 -0.43 -11.51
N LEU A 9 -2.26 0.07 -10.87
CA LEU A 9 -2.28 0.53 -9.48
C LEU A 9 -2.66 2.00 -9.46
N ASN A 10 -3.89 2.34 -9.07
CA ASN A 10 -4.29 3.75 -8.93
C ASN A 10 -3.36 4.51 -7.97
N LYS A 11 -3.43 5.85 -7.98
CA LYS A 11 -2.55 6.72 -7.18
C LYS A 11 -2.55 6.36 -5.69
N ASN A 12 -3.71 6.02 -5.12
CA ASN A 12 -3.84 5.72 -3.69
C ASN A 12 -3.25 4.34 -3.33
N ARG A 13 -3.36 3.35 -4.22
CA ARG A 13 -2.73 2.03 -4.03
C ARG A 13 -1.21 2.12 -4.08
N ARG A 14 -0.66 2.90 -5.01
CA ARG A 14 0.78 3.15 -5.06
C ARG A 14 1.26 3.86 -3.81
N LEU A 15 0.50 4.87 -3.37
CA LEU A 15 0.82 5.61 -2.16
C LEU A 15 0.90 4.68 -0.95
N ILE A 16 -0.15 3.89 -0.69
CA ILE A 16 -0.16 2.92 0.41
C ILE A 16 1.00 1.94 0.28
N LEU A 17 1.22 1.36 -0.91
CA LEU A 17 2.26 0.36 -1.13
C LEU A 17 3.66 0.93 -0.85
N LEU A 18 3.92 2.17 -1.27
CA LEU A 18 5.19 2.87 -1.05
C LEU A 18 5.37 3.35 0.40
N SER A 19 4.28 3.60 1.13
CA SER A 19 4.31 4.01 2.54
C SER A 19 4.56 2.88 3.54
N ILE A 20 4.53 1.61 3.11
CA ILE A 20 4.82 0.44 3.96
C ILE A 20 6.34 0.28 4.11
N SER A 21 6.80 0.29 5.36
CA SER A 21 8.15 -0.13 5.75
C SER A 21 8.08 -1.53 6.37
N ASN A 22 8.93 -2.46 5.91
CA ASN A 22 8.95 -3.83 6.47
C ASN A 22 9.72 -3.93 7.79
N GLU A 23 10.49 -2.90 8.14
CA GLU A 23 11.27 -2.80 9.38
C GLU A 23 10.40 -2.25 10.54
N GLU A 24 9.35 -1.51 10.22
CA GLU A 24 8.45 -0.93 11.21
C GLU A 24 7.35 -1.90 11.62
N MET A 25 7.13 -2.04 12.93
CA MET A 25 5.99 -2.78 13.49
C MET A 25 4.72 -1.92 13.45
N GLU A 26 4.32 -1.46 12.27
CA GLU A 26 3.13 -0.63 12.07
C GLU A 26 1.90 -1.51 11.75
N THR A 27 0.74 -1.20 12.33
CA THR A 27 -0.53 -1.86 11.92
C THR A 27 -1.10 -1.19 10.69
N LEU A 28 -1.91 -1.90 9.90
CA LEU A 28 -2.56 -1.30 8.73
C LEU A 28 -3.38 -0.05 9.11
N ASN A 29 -4.10 -0.06 10.23
CA ASN A 29 -4.90 1.09 10.65
C ASN A 29 -4.04 2.31 11.01
N SER A 30 -2.88 2.10 11.65
CA SER A 30 -1.93 3.19 11.94
C SER A 30 -1.38 3.80 10.65
N LEU A 31 -0.94 2.96 9.72
CA LEU A 31 -0.45 3.39 8.41
C LEU A 31 -1.50 4.20 7.66
N LEU A 32 -2.74 3.71 7.58
CA LEU A 32 -3.80 4.42 6.86
C LEU A 32 -4.17 5.75 7.53
N LYS A 33 -4.13 5.85 8.87
CA LYS A 33 -4.33 7.12 9.58
C LYS A 33 -3.20 8.11 9.29
N ARG A 34 -1.96 7.65 9.22
CA ARG A 34 -0.80 8.48 8.87
C ARG A 34 -0.94 9.00 7.43
N VAL A 35 -1.12 8.10 6.46
CA VAL A 35 -1.31 8.45 5.04
C VAL A 35 -2.52 9.36 4.82
N SER A 36 -3.62 9.15 5.56
CA SER A 36 -4.80 10.02 5.51
C SER A 36 -4.48 11.46 5.91
N ARG A 37 -3.73 11.64 6.99
CA ARG A 37 -3.30 12.97 7.49
C ARG A 37 -2.31 13.63 6.56
N GLU A 38 -1.32 12.89 6.06
CA GLU A 38 -0.26 13.42 5.20
C GLU A 38 -0.76 13.86 3.81
N HIS A 39 -1.79 13.19 3.27
CA HIS A 39 -2.23 13.39 1.89
C HIS A 39 -3.68 13.87 1.73
N GLY A 40 -4.42 14.07 2.83
CA GLY A 40 -5.81 14.53 2.80
C GLY A 40 -6.80 13.53 2.17
N ILE A 41 -6.47 12.24 2.15
CA ILE A 41 -7.31 11.19 1.56
C ILE A 41 -8.19 10.58 2.65
N SER A 42 -9.48 10.34 2.36
CA SER A 42 -10.39 9.75 3.35
C SER A 42 -9.98 8.33 3.77
N LEU A 43 -10.14 8.01 5.06
CA LEU A 43 -9.84 6.68 5.60
C LEU A 43 -10.64 5.57 4.91
N SER A 44 -11.89 5.82 4.52
CA SER A 44 -12.71 4.84 3.78
C SER A 44 -12.10 4.51 2.42
N THR A 45 -11.62 5.52 1.69
CA THR A 45 -10.91 5.33 0.43
C THR A 45 -9.63 4.52 0.64
N LEU A 46 -8.84 4.84 1.66
CA LEU A 46 -7.60 4.13 1.94
C LEU A 46 -7.85 2.67 2.36
N LYS A 47 -8.88 2.41 3.18
CA LYS A 47 -9.28 1.05 3.57
C LYS A 47 -9.69 0.21 2.38
N LEU A 48 -10.48 0.77 1.46
CA LEU A 48 -10.85 0.08 0.21
C LEU A 48 -9.61 -0.26 -0.62
N ASN A 49 -8.69 0.69 -0.79
CA ASN A 49 -7.47 0.47 -1.58
C ASN A 49 -6.51 -0.53 -0.91
N ALA A 50 -6.39 -0.52 0.42
CA ALA A 50 -5.60 -1.50 1.15
C ALA A 50 -6.18 -2.92 1.04
N ARG A 51 -7.51 -3.06 1.09
CA ARG A 51 -8.18 -4.34 0.83
C ARG A 51 -7.82 -4.85 -0.57
N ILE A 52 -7.90 -4.00 -1.59
CA ILE A 52 -7.56 -4.40 -2.97
C ILE A 52 -6.09 -4.83 -3.08
N LEU A 53 -5.15 -4.12 -2.44
CA LEU A 53 -3.73 -4.52 -2.40
C LEU A 53 -3.53 -5.89 -1.75
N ARG A 54 -4.27 -6.18 -0.68
CA ARG A 54 -4.24 -7.49 -0.02
C ARG A 54 -4.84 -8.59 -0.90
N ASP A 55 -5.97 -8.31 -1.53
CA ASP A 55 -6.65 -9.26 -2.42
C ASP A 55 -5.78 -9.57 -3.67
N LEU A 56 -4.94 -8.63 -4.11
CA LEU A 56 -3.90 -8.82 -5.12
C LEU A 56 -2.64 -9.54 -4.63
N GLY A 57 -2.57 -9.88 -3.34
CA GLY A 57 -1.40 -10.52 -2.72
C GLY A 57 -0.17 -9.63 -2.62
N LEU A 58 -0.31 -8.31 -2.68
CA LEU A 58 0.82 -7.35 -2.59
C LEU A 58 1.14 -6.94 -1.16
N VAL A 59 0.18 -7.09 -0.25
CA VAL A 59 0.29 -6.68 1.16
C VAL A 59 -0.27 -7.78 2.06
N SER A 60 0.44 -8.06 3.16
CA SER A 60 0.01 -8.94 4.26
C SER A 60 -0.31 -8.11 5.50
N CYS A 61 -1.30 -8.54 6.28
CA CYS A 61 -1.78 -7.84 7.48
C CYS A 61 -1.98 -8.79 8.67
N ASN A 62 -1.06 -9.74 8.85
CA ASN A 62 -1.08 -10.67 9.99
C ASN A 62 -0.38 -10.03 11.20
N GLY A 63 -1.11 -9.18 11.93
CA GLY A 63 -0.59 -8.35 13.02
C GLY A 63 -0.05 -7.01 12.51
N PHE A 64 1.10 -7.04 11.84
CA PHE A 64 1.73 -5.86 11.24
C PHE A 64 1.51 -5.82 9.73
N VAL A 65 1.48 -4.61 9.17
CA VAL A 65 1.40 -4.42 7.73
C VAL A 65 2.78 -4.62 7.11
N LYS A 66 2.88 -5.53 6.14
CA LYS A 66 4.11 -5.80 5.39
C LYS A 66 3.81 -5.97 3.92
N THR A 67 4.76 -5.64 3.07
CA THR A 67 4.69 -6.04 1.66
C THR A 67 5.07 -7.50 1.51
N THR A 68 4.44 -8.18 0.55
CA THR A 68 4.85 -9.52 0.13
C THR A 68 6.04 -9.44 -0.82
N GLU A 69 6.62 -10.57 -1.21
CA GLU A 69 7.64 -10.62 -2.26
C GLU A 69 7.16 -9.96 -3.57
N SER A 70 5.92 -10.24 -3.97
CA SER A 70 5.29 -9.60 -5.13
C SER A 70 5.09 -8.10 -4.93
N GLY A 71 4.68 -7.68 -3.72
CA GLY A 71 4.57 -6.27 -3.36
C GLY A 71 5.90 -5.52 -3.50
N GLU A 72 7.01 -6.17 -3.09
CA GLU A 72 8.33 -5.56 -3.15
C GLU A 72 8.91 -5.49 -4.55
N LEU A 73 8.64 -6.52 -5.37
CA LEU A 73 8.92 -6.45 -6.80
C LEU A 73 8.17 -5.28 -7.45
N VAL A 74 6.88 -5.11 -7.13
CA VAL A 74 6.07 -4.01 -7.65
C VAL A 74 6.64 -2.65 -7.21
N LYS A 75 7.05 -2.48 -5.94
CA LYS A 75 7.68 -1.23 -5.48
C LYS A 75 8.94 -0.92 -6.29
N ARG A 76 9.83 -1.90 -6.47
CA ARG A 76 11.07 -1.75 -7.26
C ARG A 76 10.79 -1.33 -8.71
N LEU A 77 9.73 -1.87 -9.33
CA LEU A 77 9.33 -1.52 -10.70
C LEU A 77 8.65 -0.15 -10.83
N LEU A 78 8.21 0.45 -9.71
CA LEU A 78 7.56 1.76 -9.67
C LEU A 78 8.54 2.92 -9.41
N THR A 79 9.65 2.68 -8.71
CA THR A 79 10.82 3.58 -8.57
C THR A 79 11.63 3.66 -9.86
#